data_AF-A0A0A9E3X5-F1
#
_entry.id   AF-A0A0A9E3X5-F1
#
_cell.length_a   1.000
_cell.length_b   1.000
_cell.length_c   1.000
_cell.angle_alpha   90.00
_cell.angle_beta   90.00
_cell.angle_gamma   90.00
#
_symmetry.space_group_name_H-M   'P 1'
#
loop_
_entity.id
_entity.type
_entity.pdbx_description
1 polymer ?
#
loop_
_entity_poly.entity_id
_entity_poly.type
_entity_poly.pdbx_seq_one_letter_code
_entity_poly.pdbx_strand_id
1 'polypeptide(L)'
;MELVGMVREAKRRMAEECLSWAEGRTGERDPFQMTFNYESVYVSDWSKLGFSDVDYGYGTPMAAGPLVNCDLIASVIVMKAPAPLAGTRLLASCVTKEHTDDFARRMRKDLA
;
A
#
# COMPACT_ATOMS: atom_id res chain seq x y z
N MET A 1 6.11 -6.68 -20.43
CA MET A 1 6.10 -7.36 -19.12
C MET A 1 4.80 -6.99 -18.42
N GLU A 2 4.08 -7.97 -17.90
CA GLU A 2 2.83 -7.75 -17.16
C GLU A 2 3.16 -7.34 -15.71
N LEU A 3 2.40 -6.39 -15.14
CA LEU A 3 2.72 -5.73 -13.86
C LEU A 3 2.86 -6.73 -12.71
N VAL A 4 1.97 -7.72 -12.63
CA VAL A 4 2.03 -8.75 -11.58
C VAL A 4 3.30 -9.58 -11.71
N GLY A 5 3.73 -9.91 -12.93
CA GLY A 5 5.02 -10.56 -13.20
C GLY A 5 6.20 -9.78 -12.61
N MET A 6 6.26 -8.46 -12.83
CA MET A 6 7.33 -7.61 -12.28
C MET A 6 7.33 -7.60 -10.75
N VAL A 7 6.15 -7.47 -10.13
CA VAL A 7 6.02 -7.48 -8.66
C VAL A 7 6.43 -8.84 -8.07
N ARG A 8 6.05 -9.94 -8.71
CA ARG A 8 6.43 -11.29 -8.27
C ARG A 8 7.93 -11.50 -8.32
N GLU A 9 8.57 -11.09 -9.40
CA GLU A 9 10.02 -11.21 -9.54
C GLU A 9 10.77 -10.33 -8.54
N ALA A 10 10.29 -9.10 -8.31
CA ALA A 10 10.84 -8.24 -7.26
C ALA A 10 10.71 -8.90 -5.86
N LYS A 11 9.53 -9.44 -5.52
CA LYS A 11 9.32 -10.17 -4.26
C LYS A 11 10.22 -11.40 -4.11
N ARG A 12 10.50 -12.12 -5.20
CA ARG A 12 11.38 -13.30 -5.20
C ARG A 12 12.83 -12.95 -4.81
N ARG A 13 13.33 -11.80 -5.28
CA ARG A 13 14.69 -11.33 -5.02
C ARG A 13 14.86 -10.60 -3.68
N MET A 14 13.76 -10.14 -3.08
CA MET A 14 13.74 -9.31 -1.87
C MET A 14 14.60 -9.84 -0.73
N ALA A 15 14.54 -11.14 -0.42
CA ALA A 15 15.29 -11.72 0.70
C ALA A 15 16.81 -11.63 0.49
N GLU A 16 17.28 -11.91 -0.72
CA GLU A 16 18.70 -11.84 -1.08
C GLU A 16 19.17 -10.38 -1.12
N GLU A 17 18.39 -9.49 -1.73
CA GLU A 17 18.70 -8.06 -1.81
C GLU A 17 18.77 -7.43 -0.40
N CYS A 18 17.85 -7.81 0.50
CA CYS A 18 17.84 -7.32 1.88
C CYS A 18 19.04 -7.82 2.68
N LEU A 19 19.39 -9.11 2.54
CA LEU A 19 20.57 -9.68 3.18
C LEU A 19 21.86 -9.01 2.68
N SER A 20 21.98 -8.83 1.36
CA SER A 20 23.12 -8.14 0.74
C SER A 20 23.28 -6.71 1.24
N TRP A 21 22.17 -5.97 1.36
CA TRP A 21 22.17 -4.63 1.95
C TRP A 21 22.57 -4.64 3.42
N ALA A 22 22.01 -5.55 4.23
CA ALA A 22 22.31 -5.66 5.65
C ALA A 22 23.80 -6.01 5.92
N GLU A 23 24.44 -6.74 5.01
CA GLU A 23 25.87 -7.05 5.06
C GLU A 23 26.76 -5.95 4.45
N GLY A 24 26.19 -4.81 4.04
CA GLY A 24 26.92 -3.67 3.47
C GLY A 24 27.47 -3.91 2.07
N ARG A 25 26.97 -4.93 1.35
CA ARG A 25 27.45 -5.28 0.00
C ARG A 25 26.86 -4.41 -1.11
N THR A 26 25.98 -3.46 -0.77
CA THR A 26 25.37 -2.51 -1.71
C THR A 26 26.10 -1.17 -1.79
N GLY A 27 27.23 -1.00 -1.08
CA GLY A 27 27.96 0.27 -1.01
C GLY A 27 27.13 1.35 -0.30
N GLU A 28 27.20 2.59 -0.79
CA GLU A 28 26.43 3.73 -0.23
C GLU A 28 24.95 3.74 -0.64
N ARG A 29 24.54 2.84 -1.53
CA ARG A 29 23.17 2.82 -2.03
C ARG A 29 22.27 2.03 -1.09
N ASP A 30 21.26 2.70 -0.54
CA ASP A 30 20.10 2.05 0.08
C ASP A 30 19.06 1.72 -1.01
N PRO A 31 18.91 0.43 -1.39
CA PRO A 31 17.93 0.03 -2.41
C PRO A 31 16.48 0.14 -1.90
N PHE A 32 16.27 0.33 -0.60
CA PHE A 32 14.95 0.44 0.04
C PHE A 32 14.58 1.87 0.42
N GLN A 33 15.42 2.85 0.04
CA GLN A 33 15.15 4.25 0.30
C GLN A 33 13.82 4.67 -0.33
N MET A 34 12.95 5.25 0.50
CA MET A 34 11.67 5.77 0.03
C MET A 34 11.85 7.09 -0.72
N THR A 35 11.18 7.19 -1.87
CA THR A 35 10.90 8.42 -2.61
C THR A 35 9.56 9.03 -2.20
N PHE A 36 9.49 10.35 -2.18
CA PHE A 36 8.29 11.12 -1.84
C PHE A 36 7.85 11.97 -3.04
N ASN A 37 7.63 11.30 -4.18
CA ASN A 37 7.29 11.95 -5.44
C ASN A 37 6.08 11.26 -6.12
N TYR A 38 5.66 11.79 -7.26
CA TYR A 38 4.52 11.27 -8.03
C TYR A 38 4.87 10.07 -8.92
N GLU A 39 6.15 9.67 -8.97
CA GLU A 39 6.66 8.64 -9.86
C GLU A 39 6.59 7.24 -9.23
N SER A 40 6.45 7.18 -7.90
CA SER A 40 6.41 5.95 -7.13
C SER A 40 5.10 5.83 -6.36
N VAL A 41 4.56 4.62 -6.26
CA VAL A 41 3.39 4.32 -5.42
C VAL A 41 3.71 3.18 -4.47
N TYR A 42 3.45 3.39 -3.18
CA TYR A 42 3.63 2.37 -2.15
C TYR A 42 2.33 1.60 -1.95
N VAL A 43 2.38 0.28 -2.09
CA VAL A 43 1.23 -0.58 -1.84
C VAL A 43 1.50 -1.44 -0.63
N SER A 44 0.70 -1.28 0.43
CA SER A 44 0.83 -2.05 1.67
C SER A 44 -0.42 -2.89 1.92
N ASP A 45 -0.24 -4.18 2.14
CA ASP A 45 -1.34 -5.11 2.45
C ASP A 45 -1.49 -5.27 3.96
N TRP A 46 -2.58 -4.71 4.49
CA TRP A 46 -2.97 -4.76 5.89
C TRP A 46 -4.08 -5.77 6.15
N SER A 47 -4.55 -6.49 5.13
CA SER A 47 -5.67 -7.43 5.24
C SER A 47 -5.40 -8.58 6.21
N LYS A 48 -4.13 -8.85 6.52
CA LYS A 48 -3.68 -9.93 7.41
C LYS A 48 -3.06 -9.44 8.73
N LEU A 49 -3.13 -8.14 9.03
CA LEU A 49 -2.55 -7.57 10.26
C LEU A 49 -3.49 -7.69 11.48
N GLY A 50 -4.72 -8.20 11.30
CA GLY A 50 -5.68 -8.40 12.38
C GLY A 50 -6.45 -7.14 12.79
N PHE A 51 -6.22 -5.98 12.17
CA PHE A 51 -6.94 -4.74 12.49
C PHE A 51 -8.46 -4.89 12.43
N SER A 52 -8.97 -5.68 11.48
CA SER A 52 -10.41 -5.91 11.33
C SER A 52 -11.00 -6.88 12.34
N ASP A 53 -10.18 -7.57 13.13
CA ASP A 53 -10.58 -8.63 14.04
C ASP A 53 -10.48 -8.21 15.52
N VAL A 54 -9.97 -7.01 15.80
CA VAL A 54 -9.85 -6.46 17.16
C VAL A 54 -11.23 -6.06 17.70
N ASP A 55 -11.63 -6.58 18.86
CA ASP A 55 -12.85 -6.16 19.55
C ASP A 55 -12.57 -5.98 21.05
N TYR A 56 -12.69 -4.74 21.54
CA TYR A 56 -12.49 -4.38 22.94
C TYR A 56 -13.82 -4.30 23.74
N GLY A 57 -14.90 -4.89 23.22
CA GLY A 57 -16.24 -4.85 23.82
C GLY A 57 -17.20 -3.86 23.16
N TYR A 58 -16.79 -3.25 22.04
CA TYR A 58 -17.56 -2.26 21.29
C TYR A 58 -17.81 -2.67 19.82
N GLY A 59 -17.44 -3.91 19.45
CA GLY A 59 -17.49 -4.40 18.09
C GLY A 59 -16.19 -4.16 17.30
N THR A 60 -16.11 -4.77 16.12
CA THR A 60 -14.94 -4.67 15.23
C THR A 60 -14.83 -3.29 14.55
N PRO A 61 -13.63 -2.82 14.18
CA PRO A 61 -13.44 -1.49 13.63
C PRO A 61 -14.09 -1.31 12.25
N MET A 62 -14.76 -0.18 12.06
CA MET A 62 -15.28 0.22 10.75
C MET A 62 -14.20 0.78 9.83
N ALA A 63 -13.11 1.31 10.38
CA ALA A 63 -11.99 1.85 9.65
C ALA A 63 -10.69 1.68 10.45
N ALA A 64 -9.61 1.43 9.72
CA ALA A 64 -8.25 1.49 10.20
C ALA A 64 -7.42 2.19 9.11
N GLY A 65 -6.33 2.85 9.48
CA GLY A 65 -5.50 3.55 8.53
C GLY A 65 -4.32 4.21 9.22
N PRO A 66 -3.28 4.57 8.45
CA PRO A 66 -2.15 5.31 8.96
C PRO A 66 -2.60 6.73 9.33
N LEU A 67 -2.02 7.26 10.39
CA LEU A 67 -2.03 8.70 10.64
C LEU A 67 -0.87 9.29 9.84
N VAL A 68 -1.18 9.97 8.75
CA VAL A 68 -0.16 10.53 7.84
C VAL A 68 0.13 11.97 8.26
N ASN A 69 1.41 12.27 8.50
CA ASN A 69 1.92 13.60 8.87
C ASN A 69 2.89 14.16 7.79
N CYS A 70 2.72 13.76 6.53
CA CYS A 70 3.55 14.21 5.40
C CYS A 70 2.65 14.68 4.25
N ASP A 71 3.11 15.68 3.50
CA ASP A 71 2.32 16.34 2.45
C ASP A 71 1.97 15.41 1.28
N LEU A 72 2.84 14.45 0.95
CA LEU A 72 2.54 13.40 -0.04
C LEU A 72 3.45 12.17 0.11
N ILE A 73 2.86 11.06 0.53
CA ILE A 73 3.40 9.71 0.30
C ILE A 73 2.37 9.01 -0.57
N ALA A 74 2.64 8.92 -1.88
CA ALA A 74 1.71 8.30 -2.80
C ALA A 74 1.54 6.81 -2.42
N SER A 75 0.44 6.49 -1.75
CA SER A 75 0.26 5.21 -1.08
C SER A 75 -1.14 4.64 -1.26
N VAL A 76 -1.21 3.31 -1.29
CA VAL A 76 -2.45 2.53 -1.32
C VAL A 76 -2.35 1.45 -0.26
N ILE A 77 -3.30 1.43 0.65
CA ILE A 77 -3.40 0.41 1.69
C ILE A 77 -4.57 -0.50 1.40
N VAL A 78 -4.28 -1.79 1.34
CA VAL A 78 -5.23 -2.86 1.07
C VAL A 78 -5.69 -3.43 2.40
N MET A 79 -6.99 -3.39 2.65
CA MET A 79 -7.60 -3.86 3.90
C MET A 79 -8.78 -4.78 3.61
N LYS A 80 -9.20 -5.55 4.61
CA LYS A 80 -10.49 -6.23 4.58
C LYS A 80 -11.61 -5.18 4.65
N ALA A 81 -12.68 -5.38 3.88
CA ALA A 81 -13.88 -4.56 4.02
C ALA A 81 -14.49 -4.78 5.42
N PRO A 82 -14.95 -3.73 6.12
CA PRO A 82 -15.58 -3.88 7.43
C PRO A 82 -16.96 -4.52 7.27
N ALA A 83 -17.40 -5.23 8.29
CA ALA A 83 -18.77 -5.75 8.32
C ALA A 83 -19.81 -4.62 8.18
N PRO A 84 -20.94 -4.86 7.48
CA PRO A 84 -21.35 -6.11 6.82
C PRO A 84 -20.82 -6.26 5.38
N LEU A 85 -19.93 -5.38 4.92
CA LEU A 85 -19.40 -5.43 3.54
C LEU A 85 -18.43 -6.61 3.37
N ALA A 86 -18.44 -7.21 2.19
CA ALA A 86 -17.51 -8.27 1.81
C ALA A 86 -16.42 -7.75 0.87
N GLY A 87 -15.28 -8.44 0.83
CA GLY A 87 -14.19 -8.18 -0.09
C GLY A 87 -13.10 -7.25 0.48
N THR A 88 -12.49 -6.49 -0.41
CA THR A 88 -11.30 -5.67 -0.13
C THR A 88 -11.65 -4.20 -0.14
N ARG A 89 -11.15 -3.46 0.85
CA ARG A 89 -11.17 -2.00 0.89
C ARG A 89 -9.79 -1.45 0.52
N LEU A 90 -9.78 -0.40 -0.30
CA LEU A 90 -8.57 0.35 -0.60
C LEU A 90 -8.65 1.72 0.08
N LEU A 91 -7.61 2.08 0.83
CA LEU A 91 -7.36 3.45 1.26
C LEU A 91 -6.27 4.03 0.34
N ALA A 92 -6.68 4.84 -0.63
CA ALA A 92 -5.79 5.42 -1.62
C ALA A 92 -5.49 6.89 -1.29
N SER A 93 -4.23 7.17 -0.96
CA SER A 93 -3.66 8.51 -0.80
C SER A 93 -2.51 8.65 -1.80
N CYS A 94 -2.83 8.48 -3.09
CA CYS A 94 -1.84 8.33 -4.16
C CYS A 94 -1.88 9.42 -5.23
N VAL A 95 -2.76 10.41 -5.08
CA VAL A 95 -2.88 11.54 -6.01
C VAL A 95 -3.04 12.86 -5.25
N THR A 96 -2.64 13.95 -5.89
CA THR A 96 -2.87 15.31 -5.41
C THR A 96 -4.34 15.69 -5.55
N LYS A 97 -4.76 16.75 -4.84
CA LYS A 97 -6.14 17.20 -4.79
C LYS A 97 -6.72 17.51 -6.17
N GLU A 98 -5.90 18.04 -7.09
CA GLU A 98 -6.29 18.40 -8.45
C GLU A 98 -6.67 17.17 -9.30
N HIS A 99 -6.14 15.99 -8.96
CA HIS A 99 -6.35 14.75 -9.72
C HIS A 99 -7.35 13.79 -9.05
N THR A 100 -7.82 14.08 -7.84
CA THR A 100 -8.70 13.19 -7.05
C THR A 100 -9.98 12.80 -7.80
N ASP A 101 -10.68 13.75 -8.41
CA ASP A 101 -11.96 13.48 -9.07
C ASP A 101 -11.81 12.61 -10.31
N ASP A 102 -10.75 12.85 -11.12
CA ASP A 102 -10.49 12.03 -12.30
C ASP A 102 -10.06 10.63 -11.92
N PHE A 103 -9.20 10.50 -10.90
CA PHE A 103 -8.77 9.22 -10.37
C PHE A 103 -9.97 8.40 -9.88
N ALA A 104 -10.83 8.99 -9.05
CA ALA A 104 -12.03 8.32 -8.53
C ALA A 104 -13.00 7.91 -9.66
N ARG A 105 -13.13 8.74 -10.71
CA ARG A 105 -13.94 8.42 -11.88
C ARG A 105 -13.39 7.22 -12.65
N ARG A 106 -12.08 7.15 -12.89
CA ARG A 106 -11.45 6.02 -13.60
C ARG A 106 -11.58 4.73 -12.80
N MET A 107 -11.29 4.76 -11.50
CA MET A 107 -11.45 3.61 -10.61
C MET A 107 -12.85 3.01 -10.67
N ARG A 108 -13.91 3.84 -10.72
CA ARG A 108 -15.29 3.35 -10.85
C ARG A 108 -15.59 2.70 -12.19
N LYS A 109 -14.95 3.13 -13.28
CA LYS A 109 -15.12 2.53 -14.61
C LYS A 109 -14.48 1.15 -14.67
N ASP A 110 -13.33 0.97 -14.04
CA ASP A 110 -12.60 -0.32 -14.05
C ASP A 110 -13.27 -1.39 -13.15
N LEU A 111 -14.21 -0.97 -12.30
CA LEU A 111 -14.98 -1.85 -11.41
C LEU A 111 -16.39 -2.19 -11.94
N ALA A 112 -16.82 -1.58 -13.05
CA ALA A 112 -18.14 -1.77 -13.66
C ALA A 112 -18.06 -2.80 -14.80
#